data_AF-A0A8H4X5Y8-F1
#
_entry.id   AF-A0A8H4X5Y8-F1
#
_cell.length_a   1.000
_cell.length_b   1.000
_cell.length_c   1.000
_cell.angle_alpha   90.00
_cell.angle_beta   90.00
_cell.angle_gamma   90.00
#
_symmetry.space_group_name_H-M   'P 1'
#
loop_
_entity.id
_entity.type
_entity.pdbx_description
1 polymer ?
#
loop_
_entity_poly.entity_id
_entity_poly.type
_entity_poly.pdbx_seq_one_letter_code
_entity_poly.pdbx_strand_id
1 'polypeptide(L)'
;MGQVLTADTGDMDWALDGAESEFSEASKAAIANLTILSFTQSACNMSATGNATCPEDKFTSDLPSGQQSENLLAISCALYPCMKQYHAKVEQGVLTEKVVGAQPVNYNKLDGSPNGPDSERAIDVTSNRTGIQFPCLIEKKEYNMENFSRSYTPPTTELSSENINGTNYTIPNQCLYKLGHLYSEALARFMRLTLFNGKCDYSPMAGSSVDCEDKWWLLTLYNSTYSDLDLAFNQFTTAITNNFRTQGSKGPYVKEIDSVVGLVTEVTVCTDFDWRWILLPAILMLITLAMLVFAVVQSYTNPAMPVWKTSILPLLFYGPNVSDDQARSETDLDELQKQAGKMIVKFQDEGGVRLREVDTTATHG
;
A
#
# COMPACT_ATOMS: atom_id res chain seq x y z
N MET A 1 27.59 -3.80 -44.65
CA MET A 1 26.43 -3.96 -43.76
C MET A 1 25.78 -2.58 -43.66
N GLY A 2 24.46 -2.49 -43.84
CA GLY A 2 23.74 -1.23 -43.75
C GLY A 2 23.21 -1.06 -42.33
N GLN A 3 23.39 0.13 -41.76
CA GLN A 3 22.80 0.50 -40.48
C GLN A 3 21.28 0.54 -40.63
N VAL A 4 20.57 -0.13 -39.73
CA VAL A 4 19.10 -0.22 -39.75
C VAL A 4 18.44 0.43 -38.55
N LEU A 5 19.21 0.66 -37.49
CA LEU A 5 18.76 1.41 -36.34
C LEU A 5 19.92 2.21 -35.78
N THR A 6 19.65 3.43 -35.37
CA THR A 6 20.59 4.24 -34.57
C THR A 6 19.81 4.91 -33.47
N ALA A 7 20.31 4.77 -32.25
CA ALA A 7 19.83 5.49 -31.08
C ALA A 7 21.02 6.29 -30.55
N ASP A 8 20.82 7.59 -30.35
CA ASP A 8 21.87 8.51 -29.93
C ASP A 8 21.34 9.52 -28.94
N THR A 9 22.11 9.76 -27.89
CA THR A 9 21.87 10.87 -26.96
C THR A 9 22.73 12.07 -27.32
N GLY A 10 22.12 13.25 -27.34
CA GLY A 10 22.80 14.46 -27.79
C GLY A 10 21.92 15.71 -27.74
N ASP A 11 22.45 16.79 -28.30
CA ASP A 11 21.73 18.05 -28.42
C ASP A 11 20.58 17.91 -29.45
N MET A 12 19.42 18.47 -29.10
CA MET A 12 18.22 18.45 -29.91
C MET A 12 17.87 19.81 -30.51
N ASP A 13 18.75 20.81 -30.44
CA ASP A 13 18.52 22.14 -31.00
C ASP A 13 17.98 22.12 -32.45
N TRP A 14 18.43 21.15 -33.26
CA TRP A 14 17.95 20.94 -34.63
C TRP A 14 16.47 20.52 -34.74
N ALA A 15 15.93 19.87 -33.71
CA ALA A 15 14.56 19.38 -33.65
C ALA A 15 13.59 20.40 -33.02
N LEU A 16 14.11 21.51 -32.47
CA LEU A 16 13.35 22.52 -31.73
C LEU A 16 12.94 23.73 -32.59
N ASP A 17 12.97 23.59 -33.91
CA ASP A 17 12.87 24.64 -34.93
C ASP A 17 11.86 25.77 -34.56
N GLY A 18 12.40 26.84 -33.95
CA GLY A 18 11.73 28.13 -33.71
C GLY A 18 10.54 28.18 -32.74
N ALA A 19 10.08 27.07 -32.14
CA ALA A 19 8.87 27.07 -31.31
C ALA A 19 9.15 26.91 -29.81
N GLU A 20 8.62 27.82 -29.00
CA GLU A 20 8.33 27.63 -27.57
C GLU A 20 7.25 26.53 -27.42
N SER A 21 7.63 25.29 -27.74
CA SER A 21 6.79 24.12 -27.53
C SER A 21 7.07 23.52 -26.16
N GLU A 22 6.07 22.84 -25.59
CA GLU A 22 6.22 22.06 -24.35
C GLU A 22 7.41 21.08 -24.42
N PHE A 23 7.66 20.52 -25.61
CA PHE A 23 8.82 19.66 -25.86
C PHE A 23 10.16 20.40 -25.75
N SER A 24 10.24 21.66 -26.23
CA SER A 24 11.44 22.51 -26.12
C SER A 24 11.78 22.84 -24.66
N GLU A 25 10.78 23.08 -23.82
CA GLU A 25 10.99 23.30 -22.40
C GLU A 25 11.43 22.01 -21.69
N ALA A 26 10.79 20.88 -22.02
CA ALA A 26 11.13 19.57 -21.50
C ALA A 26 12.55 19.13 -21.89
N SER A 27 12.98 19.36 -23.13
CA SER A 27 14.31 19.00 -23.63
C SER A 27 15.43 19.82 -22.97
N LYS A 28 15.17 21.10 -22.65
CA LYS A 28 16.08 21.94 -21.85
C LYS A 28 16.21 21.45 -20.41
N ALA A 29 15.14 20.90 -19.86
CA ALA A 29 15.15 20.28 -18.53
C ALA A 29 15.62 18.81 -18.55
N ALA A 30 15.99 18.23 -19.70
CA ALA A 30 16.34 16.82 -19.78
C ALA A 30 17.68 16.48 -19.12
N ILE A 31 17.73 15.29 -18.54
CA ILE A 31 18.95 14.57 -18.14
C ILE A 31 19.55 13.88 -19.36
N ALA A 32 18.71 13.39 -20.27
CA ALA A 32 19.12 12.80 -21.53
C ALA A 32 18.09 13.13 -22.63
N ASN A 33 18.58 13.73 -23.70
CA ASN A 33 17.85 13.90 -24.95
C ASN A 33 18.26 12.75 -25.87
N LEU A 34 17.30 11.97 -26.36
CA LEU A 34 17.50 10.76 -27.15
C LEU A 34 16.82 10.85 -28.51
N THR A 35 17.59 10.68 -29.56
CA THR A 35 17.14 10.58 -30.95
C THR A 35 17.20 9.14 -31.40
N ILE A 36 16.15 8.64 -32.02
CA ILE A 36 16.07 7.28 -32.55
C ILE A 36 15.69 7.38 -34.02
N LEU A 37 16.50 6.77 -34.87
CA LEU A 37 16.22 6.52 -36.27
C LEU A 37 16.09 5.01 -36.48
N SER A 38 14.94 4.57 -36.96
CA SER A 38 14.59 3.16 -37.14
C SER A 38 13.70 2.98 -38.37
N PHE A 39 13.39 1.73 -38.69
CA PHE A 39 12.38 1.37 -39.69
C PHE A 39 11.03 1.09 -39.01
N THR A 40 9.94 1.21 -39.78
CA THR A 40 8.58 0.91 -39.35
C THR A 40 7.74 0.38 -40.52
N GLN A 41 6.86 -0.57 -40.23
CA GLN A 41 5.87 -1.07 -41.20
C GLN A 41 4.46 -0.46 -41.00
N SER A 42 4.28 0.42 -40.01
CA SER A 42 2.97 0.97 -39.64
C SER A 42 2.24 1.72 -40.77
N ALA A 43 2.99 2.35 -41.66
CA ALA A 43 2.44 3.08 -42.81
C ALA A 43 2.36 2.23 -44.09
N CYS A 44 2.86 0.98 -44.06
CA CYS A 44 3.00 0.15 -45.24
C CYS A 44 1.79 -0.78 -45.44
N ASN A 45 1.33 -0.90 -46.68
CA ASN A 45 0.30 -1.86 -47.05
C ASN A 45 0.93 -3.19 -47.45
N MET A 46 0.64 -4.24 -46.68
CA MET A 46 1.08 -5.59 -47.00
C MET A 46 0.17 -6.23 -48.06
N SER A 47 0.76 -6.70 -49.15
CA SER A 47 0.09 -7.54 -50.14
C SER A 47 -0.09 -8.96 -49.61
N ALA A 48 -1.12 -9.66 -50.09
CA ALA A 48 -1.37 -11.08 -49.80
C ALA A 48 -0.20 -12.01 -50.21
N THR A 49 0.71 -11.54 -51.07
CA THR A 49 1.92 -12.26 -51.50
C THR A 49 3.15 -12.00 -50.63
N GLY A 50 3.04 -11.21 -49.55
CA GLY A 50 4.14 -10.88 -48.64
C GLY A 50 4.99 -9.67 -49.04
N ASN A 51 4.68 -9.00 -50.15
CA ASN A 51 5.34 -7.74 -50.53
C ASN A 51 4.68 -6.57 -49.79
N ALA A 52 5.47 -5.75 -49.09
CA ALA A 52 5.00 -4.50 -48.50
C ALA A 52 5.17 -3.36 -49.50
N THR A 53 4.13 -2.52 -49.60
CA THR A 53 4.16 -1.25 -50.34
C THR A 53 4.07 -0.11 -49.34
N CYS A 54 5.16 0.62 -49.18
CA CYS A 54 5.25 1.76 -48.28
C CYS A 54 5.03 3.07 -49.05
N PRO A 55 4.51 4.13 -48.41
CA PRO A 55 4.44 5.45 -49.02
C PRO A 55 5.86 5.93 -49.36
N GLU A 56 6.08 6.37 -50.60
CA GLU A 56 7.33 7.03 -50.96
C GLU A 56 7.39 8.40 -50.29
N ASP A 57 8.42 8.61 -49.48
CA ASP A 57 8.85 9.88 -48.97
C ASP A 57 10.24 10.23 -49.52
N LYS A 58 10.72 11.43 -49.21
CA LYS A 58 12.01 11.94 -49.71
C LYS A 58 13.20 11.05 -49.30
N PHE A 59 13.06 10.23 -48.25
CA PHE A 59 14.16 9.46 -47.67
C PHE A 59 14.12 7.99 -48.11
N THR A 60 12.93 7.44 -48.35
CA THR A 60 12.72 6.07 -48.85
C THR A 60 13.14 5.89 -50.30
N SER A 61 13.11 6.96 -51.12
CA SER A 61 13.66 6.94 -52.48
C SER A 61 15.19 6.75 -52.52
N ASP A 62 15.87 7.17 -51.46
CA ASP A 62 17.33 7.06 -51.33
C ASP A 62 17.76 5.71 -50.72
N LEU A 63 16.80 4.88 -50.29
CA LEU A 63 17.08 3.57 -49.73
C LEU A 63 17.46 2.55 -50.81
N PRO A 64 18.39 1.62 -50.53
CA PRO A 64 18.65 0.46 -51.37
C PRO A 64 17.37 -0.32 -51.66
N SER A 65 17.26 -0.92 -52.85
CA SER A 65 16.05 -1.65 -53.31
C SER A 65 15.58 -2.77 -52.38
N GLY A 66 16.45 -3.33 -51.53
CA GLY A 66 16.09 -4.32 -50.51
C GLY A 66 15.46 -3.76 -49.23
N GLN A 67 15.43 -2.43 -49.05
CA GLN A 67 14.89 -1.73 -47.87
C GLN A 67 13.69 -0.84 -48.20
N GLN A 68 13.28 -0.77 -49.47
CA GLN A 68 12.12 0.01 -49.94
C GLN A 68 10.76 -0.59 -49.50
N SER A 69 10.78 -1.79 -48.90
CA SER A 69 9.61 -2.43 -48.29
C SER A 69 9.34 -1.99 -46.85
N GLU A 70 10.13 -1.04 -46.33
CA GLU A 70 10.00 -0.48 -44.99
C GLU A 70 9.91 1.05 -45.07
N ASN A 71 9.20 1.67 -44.12
CA ASN A 71 9.19 3.12 -43.98
C ASN A 71 10.17 3.56 -42.90
N LEU A 72 10.62 4.81 -42.92
CA LEU A 72 11.52 5.36 -41.92
C LEU A 72 10.75 5.99 -40.75
N LEU A 73 11.31 5.84 -39.56
CA LEU A 73 10.78 6.36 -38.31
C LEU A 73 11.88 7.14 -37.58
N ALA A 74 11.67 8.44 -37.40
CA ALA A 74 12.54 9.30 -36.61
C ALA A 74 11.76 9.84 -35.40
N ILE A 75 12.32 9.67 -34.20
CA ILE A 75 11.72 10.10 -32.93
C ILE A 75 12.77 10.81 -32.07
N SER A 76 12.32 11.86 -31.40
CA SER A 76 13.09 12.58 -30.38
C SER A 76 12.37 12.49 -29.04
N CYS A 77 13.05 11.98 -28.02
CA CYS A 77 12.56 11.81 -26.65
C CYS A 77 13.39 12.63 -25.67
N ALA A 78 12.74 13.34 -24.76
CA ALA A 78 13.39 14.06 -23.66
C ALA A 78 13.13 13.34 -22.33
N LEU A 79 14.17 12.83 -21.68
CA LEU A 79 14.10 12.26 -20.33
C LEU A 79 14.45 13.33 -19.30
N TYR A 80 13.46 13.88 -18.61
CA TYR A 80 13.63 14.94 -17.62
C TYR A 80 13.03 14.56 -16.25
N PRO A 81 13.60 15.03 -15.13
CA PRO A 81 13.02 14.84 -13.83
C PRO A 81 11.82 15.79 -13.65
N CYS A 82 10.78 15.30 -13.01
CA CYS A 82 9.60 16.09 -12.69
C CYS A 82 9.10 15.78 -11.28
N MET A 83 8.48 16.77 -10.66
CA MET A 83 7.70 16.60 -9.44
C MET A 83 6.27 16.28 -9.85
N LYS A 84 5.77 15.13 -9.41
CA LYS A 84 4.39 14.70 -9.64
C LYS A 84 3.58 14.85 -8.36
N GLN A 85 2.42 15.48 -8.47
CA GLN A 85 1.42 15.56 -7.42
C GLN A 85 0.40 14.44 -7.64
N TYR A 86 0.12 13.69 -6.58
CA TYR A 86 -0.79 12.55 -6.63
C TYR A 86 -1.97 12.77 -5.70
N HIS A 87 -3.16 12.44 -6.19
CA HIS A 87 -4.30 12.12 -5.35
C HIS A 87 -4.25 10.63 -5.04
N ALA A 88 -3.99 10.31 -3.77
CA ALA A 88 -3.94 8.94 -3.28
C ALA A 88 -5.26 8.57 -2.58
N LYS A 89 -5.80 7.39 -2.89
CA LYS A 89 -6.99 6.82 -2.26
C LYS A 89 -6.69 5.37 -1.88
N VAL A 90 -6.94 5.01 -0.62
CA VAL A 90 -6.81 3.63 -0.16
C VAL A 90 -8.21 3.06 0.03
N GLU A 91 -8.60 2.09 -0.81
CA GLU A 91 -9.86 1.36 -0.70
C GLU A 91 -9.59 -0.12 -0.49
N GLN A 92 -10.17 -0.71 0.55
CA GLN A 92 -10.00 -2.16 0.85
C GLN A 92 -8.53 -2.60 0.93
N GLY A 93 -7.63 -1.73 1.40
CA GLY A 93 -6.19 -2.00 1.48
C GLY A 93 -5.43 -1.85 0.16
N VAL A 94 -6.09 -1.44 -0.92
CA VAL A 94 -5.47 -1.14 -2.21
C VAL A 94 -5.24 0.36 -2.33
N LEU A 95 -3.97 0.76 -2.45
CA LEU A 95 -3.57 2.13 -2.75
C LEU A 95 -3.77 2.40 -4.25
N THR A 96 -4.64 3.33 -4.59
CA THR A 96 -4.83 3.88 -5.94
C THR A 96 -4.33 5.31 -5.97
N GLU A 97 -3.34 5.60 -6.81
CA GLU A 97 -2.80 6.94 -7.00
C GLU A 97 -3.19 7.48 -8.38
N LYS A 98 -3.64 8.73 -8.43
CA LYS A 98 -3.92 9.46 -9.67
C LYS A 98 -3.05 10.70 -9.74
N VAL A 99 -2.29 10.87 -10.82
CA VAL A 99 -1.53 12.11 -11.06
C VAL A 99 -2.52 13.26 -11.26
N VAL A 100 -2.37 14.33 -10.47
CA VAL A 100 -3.19 15.56 -10.56
C VAL A 100 -2.40 16.75 -11.09
N GLY A 101 -1.07 16.68 -11.03
CA GLY A 101 -0.18 17.70 -11.58
C GLY A 101 1.22 17.16 -11.75
N ALA A 102 1.95 17.72 -12.71
CA ALA A 102 3.36 17.41 -12.93
C ALA A 102 4.09 18.69 -13.33
N GLN A 103 5.25 18.93 -12.74
CA GLN A 103 6.09 20.09 -13.05
C GLN A 103 7.54 19.64 -13.27
N PRO A 104 8.18 20.05 -14.39
CA PRO A 104 9.60 19.78 -14.60
C PRO A 104 10.47 20.38 -13.50
N VAL A 105 11.55 19.68 -13.15
CA VAL A 105 12.53 20.15 -12.17
C VAL A 105 13.81 20.57 -12.89
N ASN A 106 14.19 21.84 -12.74
CA ASN A 106 15.34 22.43 -13.41
C ASN A 106 16.52 22.63 -12.45
N TYR A 107 17.69 22.94 -13.01
CA TYR A 107 18.89 23.28 -12.25
C TYR A 107 18.67 24.51 -11.39
N ASN A 108 19.04 24.43 -10.13
CA ASN A 108 19.19 25.61 -9.31
C ASN A 108 20.52 26.28 -9.68
N LYS A 109 20.48 27.28 -10.57
CA LYS A 109 21.68 27.90 -11.18
C LYS A 109 22.66 28.52 -10.18
N LEU A 110 22.31 28.60 -8.90
CA LEU A 110 23.08 29.28 -7.85
C LEU A 110 23.55 28.36 -6.72
N ASP A 111 23.21 27.06 -6.76
CA ASP A 111 23.71 26.05 -5.78
C ASP A 111 25.22 25.76 -5.95
N GLY A 112 25.82 26.14 -7.10
CA GLY A 112 27.12 25.63 -7.55
C GLY A 112 28.27 26.61 -7.74
N SER A 113 28.18 27.90 -7.34
CA SER A 113 29.28 28.86 -7.59
C SER A 113 29.67 29.74 -6.38
N PRO A 114 30.90 29.62 -5.86
CA PRO A 114 31.54 30.66 -5.06
C PRO A 114 31.90 31.92 -5.87
N ASN A 115 31.94 31.82 -7.21
CA ASN A 115 32.46 32.83 -8.13
C ASN A 115 31.49 33.09 -9.30
N GLY A 116 30.29 33.58 -9.01
CA GLY A 116 29.39 34.19 -9.99
C GLY A 116 28.82 33.29 -11.11
N PRO A 117 27.88 33.80 -11.92
CA PRO A 117 27.11 33.06 -12.92
C PRO A 117 27.77 33.00 -14.32
N ASP A 118 29.07 33.29 -14.46
CA ASP A 118 29.66 33.68 -15.75
C ASP A 118 29.96 32.52 -16.72
N SER A 119 29.46 31.31 -16.46
CA SER A 119 29.40 30.29 -17.51
C SER A 119 28.19 29.37 -17.35
N GLU A 120 27.22 29.51 -18.26
CA GLU A 120 26.05 28.64 -18.36
C GLU A 120 26.42 27.15 -18.38
N ARG A 121 27.59 26.81 -18.92
CA ARG A 121 28.11 25.43 -18.97
C ARG A 121 28.68 24.89 -17.65
N ALA A 122 29.15 25.74 -16.72
CA ALA A 122 29.67 25.26 -15.43
C ALA A 122 28.54 25.07 -14.40
N ILE A 123 27.46 25.83 -14.55
CA ILE A 123 26.30 25.81 -13.67
C ILE A 123 25.58 24.45 -13.74
N ASP A 124 25.40 23.88 -14.92
CA ASP A 124 24.67 22.61 -15.10
C ASP A 124 25.38 21.37 -14.52
N VAL A 125 26.69 21.45 -14.25
CA VAL A 125 27.49 20.30 -13.80
C VAL A 125 27.58 20.23 -12.27
N THR A 126 27.52 21.36 -11.58
CA THR A 126 27.66 21.41 -10.10
C THR A 126 26.35 21.73 -9.37
N SER A 127 25.34 22.21 -10.09
CA SER A 127 24.05 22.55 -9.49
C SER A 127 23.13 21.34 -9.32
N ASN A 128 22.51 21.25 -8.16
CA ASN A 128 21.42 20.31 -7.95
C ASN A 128 20.20 20.74 -8.77
N ARG A 129 19.35 19.76 -9.09
CA ARG A 129 18.04 20.02 -9.66
C ARG A 129 17.03 20.12 -8.52
N THR A 130 16.41 21.28 -8.38
CA THR A 130 15.60 21.61 -7.20
C THR A 130 14.18 21.93 -7.62
N GLY A 131 13.24 21.13 -7.12
CA GLY A 131 11.81 21.30 -7.30
C GLY A 131 11.20 21.75 -5.99
N ILE A 132 10.28 22.71 -6.06
CA ILE A 132 9.57 23.21 -4.89
C ILE A 132 8.10 22.89 -5.05
N GLN A 133 7.53 22.25 -4.05
CA GLN A 133 6.10 21.99 -4.00
C GLN A 133 5.40 23.26 -3.52
N PHE A 134 4.47 23.77 -4.32
CA PHE A 134 3.53 24.81 -3.92
C PHE A 134 2.16 24.55 -4.58
N PRO A 135 1.04 24.69 -3.84
CA PRO A 135 0.97 24.91 -2.39
C PRO A 135 1.56 23.72 -1.60
N CYS A 136 2.30 24.03 -0.54
CA CYS A 136 2.83 23.03 0.39
C CYS A 136 2.05 23.09 1.70
N LEU A 137 1.48 21.95 2.14
CA LEU A 137 0.77 21.88 3.42
C LEU A 137 1.70 21.30 4.49
N ILE A 138 1.99 22.10 5.51
CA ILE A 138 2.67 21.64 6.73
C ILE A 138 1.73 21.94 7.90
N GLU A 139 1.38 20.92 8.69
CA GLU A 139 0.49 21.07 9.87
C GLU A 139 -0.84 21.81 9.55
N LYS A 140 -1.43 21.56 8.37
CA LYS A 140 -2.64 22.22 7.85
C LYS A 140 -2.48 23.71 7.51
N LYS A 141 -1.27 24.25 7.56
CA LYS A 141 -0.94 25.58 7.07
C LYS A 141 -0.43 25.48 5.63
N GLU A 142 -1.04 26.26 4.75
CA GLU A 142 -0.66 26.35 3.35
C GLU A 142 0.50 27.34 3.19
N TYR A 143 1.55 26.89 2.53
CA TYR A 143 2.72 27.68 2.18
C TYR A 143 2.82 27.83 0.66
N ASN A 144 2.89 29.09 0.23
CA ASN A 144 3.01 29.51 -1.16
C ASN A 144 4.25 30.39 -1.32
N MET A 145 4.63 30.69 -2.57
CA MET A 145 5.79 31.54 -2.89
C MET A 145 5.75 32.92 -2.21
N GLU A 146 4.56 33.48 -1.97
CA GLU A 146 4.37 34.76 -1.27
C GLU A 146 4.59 34.68 0.26
N ASN A 147 4.37 33.50 0.84
CA ASN A 147 4.49 33.24 2.28
C ASN A 147 5.87 32.67 2.64
N PHE A 148 6.63 32.19 1.66
CA PHE A 148 8.03 31.86 1.85
C PHE A 148 8.81 33.16 2.14
N SER A 149 9.46 33.21 3.29
CA SER A 149 10.28 34.32 3.82
C SER A 149 9.57 35.60 4.29
N ARG A 150 9.00 35.59 5.51
CA ARG A 150 9.35 36.52 6.62
C ARG A 150 8.97 35.89 7.97
N SER A 151 9.88 35.10 8.55
CA SER A 151 9.82 34.68 9.96
C SER A 151 8.56 33.91 10.41
N TYR A 152 8.66 32.59 10.55
CA TYR A 152 8.01 31.92 11.68
C TYR A 152 8.62 30.53 11.96
N THR A 153 9.05 30.33 13.20
CA THR A 153 9.54 29.08 13.80
C THR A 153 8.39 28.25 14.38
N PRO A 154 8.37 26.93 14.13
CA PRO A 154 8.06 25.92 15.14
C PRO A 154 9.20 24.87 15.25
N PRO A 155 9.22 24.00 16.29
CA PRO A 155 10.46 23.73 17.05
C PRO A 155 11.49 22.77 16.44
N THR A 156 11.30 22.23 15.23
CA THR A 156 11.99 20.98 14.86
C THR A 156 12.28 20.77 13.36
N THR A 157 11.85 21.64 12.45
CA THR A 157 12.06 21.44 11.01
C THR A 157 13.34 22.07 10.50
N GLU A 158 14.22 21.24 9.93
CA GLU A 158 15.35 21.68 9.12
C GLU A 158 14.84 22.57 7.96
N LEU A 159 15.35 23.79 7.89
CA LEU A 159 15.04 24.78 6.86
C LEU A 159 16.22 24.85 5.89
N SER A 160 15.93 24.98 4.59
CA SER A 160 16.94 25.25 3.57
C SER A 160 16.72 26.63 2.95
N SER A 161 17.81 27.36 2.77
CA SER A 161 17.81 28.62 2.03
C SER A 161 18.13 28.32 0.58
N GLU A 162 17.16 28.54 -0.30
CA GLU A 162 17.27 28.27 -1.73
C GLU A 162 17.18 29.58 -2.50
N ASN A 163 18.07 29.78 -3.47
CA ASN A 163 17.93 30.88 -4.41
C ASN A 163 17.09 30.43 -5.61
N ILE A 164 16.03 31.16 -5.92
CA ILE A 164 15.18 30.91 -7.07
C ILE A 164 15.15 32.19 -7.90
N ASN A 165 15.60 32.12 -9.15
CA ASN A 165 15.60 33.24 -10.09
C ASN A 165 16.21 34.54 -9.50
N GLY A 166 17.26 34.40 -8.68
CA GLY A 166 17.97 35.51 -8.05
C GLY A 166 17.43 35.92 -6.67
N THR A 167 16.32 35.35 -6.21
CA THR A 167 15.72 35.66 -4.90
C THR A 167 15.94 34.52 -3.91
N ASN A 168 16.44 34.82 -2.70
CA ASN A 168 16.63 33.84 -1.65
C ASN A 168 15.33 33.60 -0.86
N TYR A 169 14.84 32.36 -0.89
CA TYR A 169 13.69 31.89 -0.11
C TYR A 169 14.14 30.93 1.00
N THR A 170 13.56 31.06 2.19
CA THR A 170 13.72 30.07 3.26
C THR A 170 12.54 29.11 3.20
N ILE A 171 12.83 27.87 2.81
CA ILE A 171 11.82 26.85 2.50
C ILE A 171 11.99 25.68 3.47
N PRO A 172 10.91 25.15 4.06
CA PRO A 172 10.96 23.91 4.82
C PRO A 172 11.43 22.75 3.95
N ASN A 173 12.31 21.89 4.49
CA ASN A 173 12.81 20.72 3.75
C ASN A 173 11.68 19.79 3.27
N GLN A 174 10.53 19.78 3.94
CA GLN A 174 9.34 19.00 3.55
C GLN A 174 8.71 19.46 2.23
N CYS A 175 8.92 20.72 1.81
CA CYS A 175 8.39 21.27 0.56
C CYS A 175 9.43 21.24 -0.57
N LEU A 176 10.63 20.72 -0.30
CA LEU A 176 11.80 20.86 -1.15
C LEU A 176 12.25 19.48 -1.62
N TYR A 177 12.31 19.30 -2.94
CA TYR A 177 12.75 18.06 -3.57
C TYR A 177 14.00 18.33 -4.37
N LYS A 178 15.09 17.65 -4.02
CA LYS A 178 16.38 17.80 -4.70
C LYS A 178 16.81 16.50 -5.35
N LEU A 179 17.22 16.60 -6.60
CA LEU A 179 17.99 15.57 -7.29
C LEU A 179 19.45 16.04 -7.35
N GLY A 180 20.31 15.32 -6.63
CA GLY A 180 21.73 15.68 -6.51
C GLY A 180 22.45 15.67 -7.86
N HIS A 181 23.33 16.65 -8.09
CA HIS A 181 24.05 16.79 -9.36
C HIS A 181 24.85 15.53 -9.74
N LEU A 182 25.57 14.92 -8.79
CA LEU A 182 26.34 13.68 -9.03
C LEU A 182 25.45 12.54 -9.53
N TYR A 183 24.25 12.40 -8.97
CA TYR A 183 23.31 11.37 -9.41
C TYR A 183 22.77 11.70 -10.80
N SER A 184 22.37 12.96 -11.03
CA SER A 184 21.90 13.43 -12.34
C SER A 184 22.95 13.21 -13.43
N GLU A 185 24.22 13.51 -13.16
CA GLU A 185 25.34 13.32 -14.08
C GLU A 185 25.62 11.83 -14.32
N ALA A 186 25.67 11.02 -13.26
CA ALA A 186 25.87 9.58 -13.39
C ALA A 186 24.75 8.93 -14.21
N LEU A 187 23.50 9.35 -14.00
CA LEU A 187 22.35 8.89 -14.77
C LEU A 187 22.47 9.31 -16.24
N ALA A 188 22.75 10.59 -16.53
CA ALA A 188 22.96 11.07 -17.90
C ALA A 188 24.07 10.29 -18.62
N ARG A 189 25.19 10.05 -17.92
CA ARG A 189 26.32 9.28 -18.44
C ARG A 189 25.96 7.82 -18.71
N PHE A 190 25.18 7.20 -17.83
CA PHE A 190 24.70 5.83 -18.01
C PHE A 190 23.73 5.72 -19.20
N MET A 191 22.80 6.66 -19.33
CA MET A 191 21.89 6.74 -20.49
C MET A 191 22.68 6.83 -21.80
N ARG A 192 23.68 7.72 -21.83
CA ARG A 192 24.51 7.94 -23.01
C ARG A 192 25.41 6.76 -23.33
N LEU A 193 26.31 6.41 -22.42
CA LEU A 193 27.40 5.47 -22.72
C LEU A 193 26.92 4.02 -22.73
N THR A 194 25.99 3.68 -21.83
CA THR A 194 25.57 2.29 -21.64
C THR A 194 24.30 2.00 -22.42
N LEU A 195 23.20 2.71 -22.15
CA LEU A 195 21.88 2.30 -22.64
C LEU A 195 21.62 2.61 -24.11
N PHE A 196 21.77 3.88 -24.52
CA PHE A 196 21.12 4.34 -25.75
C PHE A 196 22.06 4.61 -26.92
N ASN A 197 23.30 5.09 -26.73
CA ASN A 197 24.18 5.32 -27.88
C ASN A 197 24.62 4.00 -28.51
N GLY A 198 23.97 3.61 -29.59
CA GLY A 198 24.17 2.32 -30.22
C GLY A 198 23.52 2.27 -31.58
N LYS A 199 23.95 1.29 -32.37
CA LYS A 199 23.42 1.03 -33.70
C LYS A 199 23.12 -0.44 -33.84
N CYS A 200 22.18 -0.74 -34.74
CA CYS A 200 21.98 -2.09 -35.21
C CYS A 200 22.23 -2.14 -36.70
N ASP A 201 22.89 -3.20 -37.14
CA ASP A 201 23.25 -3.44 -38.53
C ASP A 201 22.47 -4.66 -39.05
N TYR A 202 22.09 -4.62 -40.33
CA TYR A 202 21.56 -5.80 -40.98
C TYR A 202 22.69 -6.79 -41.26
N SER A 203 22.59 -7.99 -40.69
CA SER A 203 23.56 -9.07 -40.89
C SER A 203 22.98 -10.20 -41.75
N PRO A 204 23.39 -10.31 -43.03
CA PRO A 204 22.98 -11.44 -43.87
C PRO A 204 23.61 -12.77 -43.42
N MET A 205 24.66 -12.73 -42.60
CA MET A 205 25.35 -13.93 -42.09
C MET A 205 24.63 -14.57 -40.90
N ALA A 206 23.81 -13.82 -40.17
CA ALA A 206 23.02 -14.31 -39.04
C ALA A 206 21.62 -14.84 -39.44
N GLY A 207 21.38 -15.04 -40.73
CA GLY A 207 20.11 -15.58 -41.24
C GLY A 207 19.00 -14.54 -41.31
N SER A 208 19.32 -13.32 -41.78
CA SER A 208 18.38 -12.19 -41.91
C SER A 208 17.95 -11.57 -40.58
N SER A 209 18.80 -11.63 -39.56
CA SER A 209 18.55 -10.97 -38.28
C SER A 209 19.26 -9.63 -38.17
N VAL A 210 18.59 -8.67 -37.53
CA VAL A 210 19.20 -7.42 -37.09
C VAL A 210 20.12 -7.71 -35.91
N ASP A 211 21.37 -7.25 -35.99
CA ASP A 211 22.39 -7.41 -34.95
C ASP A 211 22.68 -6.06 -34.30
N CYS A 212 22.57 -5.99 -32.97
CA CYS A 212 22.81 -4.80 -32.16
C CYS A 212 24.02 -4.98 -31.22
N GLU A 213 24.88 -5.96 -31.49
CA GLU A 213 26.10 -6.25 -30.73
C GLU A 213 25.81 -6.44 -29.22
N ASP A 214 26.49 -5.66 -28.35
CA ASP A 214 26.35 -5.70 -26.89
C ASP A 214 25.08 -4.98 -26.38
N LYS A 215 24.39 -4.23 -27.25
CA LYS A 215 23.17 -3.47 -26.95
C LYS A 215 21.93 -4.15 -27.52
N TRP A 216 21.83 -5.46 -27.29
CA TRP A 216 20.74 -6.31 -27.78
C TRP A 216 19.32 -5.80 -27.44
N TRP A 217 19.15 -5.03 -26.37
CA TRP A 217 17.86 -4.44 -26.01
C TRP A 217 17.37 -3.41 -27.03
N LEU A 218 18.26 -2.78 -27.81
CA LEU A 218 17.88 -1.84 -28.88
C LEU A 218 17.12 -2.53 -30.02
N LEU A 219 17.20 -3.85 -30.12
CA LEU A 219 16.42 -4.64 -31.09
C LEU A 219 14.91 -4.43 -30.89
N THR A 220 14.46 -4.14 -29.67
CA THR A 220 13.04 -3.85 -29.38
C THR A 220 12.53 -2.53 -30.00
N LEU A 221 13.44 -1.68 -30.47
CA LEU A 221 13.13 -0.41 -31.13
C LEU A 221 13.12 -0.54 -32.68
N TYR A 222 13.53 -1.70 -33.21
CA TYR A 222 13.52 -1.98 -34.64
C TYR A 222 12.13 -2.42 -35.10
N ASN A 223 11.67 -1.84 -36.22
CA ASN A 223 10.35 -2.12 -36.80
C ASN A 223 9.19 -1.86 -35.81
N SER A 224 9.31 -0.80 -35.03
CA SER A 224 8.31 -0.40 -34.02
C SER A 224 7.41 0.71 -34.54
N THR A 225 6.29 0.97 -33.86
CA THR A 225 5.42 2.13 -34.13
C THR A 225 5.69 3.26 -33.13
N TYR A 226 5.19 4.47 -33.42
CA TYR A 226 5.22 5.57 -32.47
C TYR A 226 4.58 5.22 -31.12
N SER A 227 3.44 4.48 -31.14
CA SER A 227 2.74 4.09 -29.92
C SER A 227 3.52 3.07 -29.09
N ASP A 228 4.23 2.14 -29.74
CA ASP A 228 5.03 1.14 -29.04
C ASP A 228 6.23 1.78 -28.36
N LEU A 229 6.86 2.74 -29.04
CA LEU A 229 7.99 3.48 -28.52
C LEU A 229 7.57 4.40 -27.37
N ASP A 230 6.47 5.14 -27.50
CA ASP A 230 5.90 5.93 -26.40
C ASP A 230 5.62 5.05 -25.17
N LEU A 231 5.00 3.87 -25.37
CA LEU A 231 4.74 2.92 -24.29
C LEU A 231 6.04 2.41 -23.63
N ALA A 232 7.06 2.06 -24.42
CA ALA A 232 8.35 1.60 -23.92
C ALA A 232 9.04 2.67 -23.05
N PHE A 233 9.06 3.93 -23.51
CA PHE A 233 9.58 5.05 -22.74
C PHE A 233 8.76 5.34 -21.48
N ASN A 234 7.44 5.23 -21.55
CA ASN A 234 6.56 5.37 -20.39
C ASN A 234 6.80 4.28 -19.34
N GLN A 235 7.01 3.03 -19.76
CA GLN A 235 7.37 1.93 -18.85
C GLN A 235 8.76 2.14 -18.23
N PHE A 236 9.73 2.58 -19.03
CA PHE A 236 11.08 2.89 -18.58
C PHE A 236 11.10 4.00 -17.52
N THR A 237 10.43 5.13 -17.79
CA THR A 237 10.31 6.25 -16.84
C THR A 237 9.53 5.86 -15.59
N THR A 238 8.53 4.99 -15.71
CA THR A 238 7.80 4.43 -14.57
C THR A 238 8.71 3.57 -13.69
N ALA A 239 9.56 2.73 -14.28
CA ALA A 239 10.52 1.92 -13.54
C ALA A 239 11.53 2.79 -12.77
N ILE A 240 12.07 3.85 -13.41
CA ILE A 240 12.95 4.82 -12.74
C ILE A 240 12.22 5.53 -11.60
N THR A 241 10.98 5.98 -11.84
CA THR A 241 10.16 6.66 -10.83
C THR A 241 9.91 5.75 -9.62
N ASN A 242 9.55 4.49 -9.84
CA ASN A 242 9.35 3.52 -8.78
C ASN A 242 10.64 3.29 -7.99
N ASN A 243 11.78 3.21 -8.69
CA ASN A 243 13.07 3.08 -8.04
C ASN A 243 13.39 4.29 -7.13
N PHE A 244 13.16 5.52 -7.61
CA PHE A 244 13.29 6.74 -6.79
C PHE A 244 12.42 6.70 -5.55
N ARG A 245 11.16 6.26 -5.68
CA ARG A 245 10.24 6.16 -4.55
C ARG A 245 10.66 5.11 -3.53
N THR A 246 11.28 4.01 -3.97
CA THR A 246 11.75 2.95 -3.07
C THR A 246 13.05 3.28 -2.34
N GLN A 247 13.97 4.01 -2.97
CA GLN A 247 15.24 4.39 -2.33
C GLN A 247 15.06 5.54 -1.32
N GLY A 248 14.02 6.37 -1.49
CA GLY A 248 13.70 7.47 -0.58
C GLY A 248 14.77 8.58 -0.55
N SER A 249 14.57 9.58 0.31
CA SER A 249 15.47 10.73 0.47
C SER A 249 16.73 10.42 1.30
N LYS A 250 16.73 9.33 2.08
CA LYS A 250 17.74 9.08 3.13
C LYS A 250 18.93 8.22 2.69
N GLY A 251 19.05 7.90 1.41
CA GLY A 251 20.18 7.16 0.84
C GLY A 251 20.25 5.68 1.26
N PRO A 252 21.16 4.90 0.68
CA PRO A 252 21.15 3.43 0.79
C PRO A 252 21.52 2.90 2.19
N TYR A 253 21.98 3.76 3.09
CA TYR A 253 22.46 3.38 4.42
C TYR A 253 21.45 3.65 5.54
N VAL A 254 20.35 4.33 5.24
CA VAL A 254 19.31 4.63 6.23
C VAL A 254 18.10 3.74 5.96
N LYS A 255 17.83 2.81 6.88
CA LYS A 255 16.73 1.83 6.79
C LYS A 255 15.34 2.42 7.09
N GLU A 256 15.24 3.72 7.35
CA GLU A 256 13.94 4.36 7.54
C GLU A 256 13.27 4.52 6.18
N ILE A 257 12.18 3.78 5.99
CA ILE A 257 11.30 3.94 4.84
C ILE A 257 10.69 5.33 4.95
N ASP A 258 10.91 6.17 3.93
CA ASP A 258 10.23 7.45 3.80
C ASP A 258 8.73 7.14 3.68
N SER A 259 7.97 7.47 4.73
CA SER A 259 6.55 7.11 4.83
C SER A 259 5.71 8.37 4.81
N VAL A 260 4.70 8.37 3.94
CA VAL A 260 3.75 9.47 3.84
C VAL A 260 2.58 9.18 4.77
N VAL A 261 2.37 10.04 5.76
CA VAL A 261 1.24 9.94 6.68
C VAL A 261 0.01 10.61 6.05
N GLY A 262 -1.05 9.84 5.84
CA GLY A 262 -2.34 10.33 5.35
C GLY A 262 -3.34 10.58 6.49
N LEU A 263 -4.35 11.42 6.24
CA LEU A 263 -5.52 11.53 7.11
C LEU A 263 -6.52 10.43 6.75
N VAL A 264 -6.86 9.59 7.73
CA VAL A 264 -7.89 8.56 7.56
C VAL A 264 -9.26 9.21 7.81
N THR A 265 -10.03 9.42 6.74
CA THR A 265 -11.36 10.05 6.83
C THR A 265 -12.45 9.08 7.29
N GLU A 266 -12.29 7.79 7.01
CA GLU A 266 -13.24 6.74 7.36
C GLU A 266 -12.49 5.48 7.79
N VAL A 267 -12.83 4.95 8.97
CA VAL A 267 -12.33 3.68 9.48
C VAL A 267 -13.50 2.71 9.51
N THR A 268 -13.55 1.78 8.56
CA THR A 268 -14.54 0.70 8.56
C THR A 268 -13.95 -0.53 9.22
N VAL A 269 -14.55 -1.00 10.32
CA VAL A 269 -14.15 -2.26 10.96
C VAL A 269 -14.75 -3.42 10.17
N CYS A 270 -13.91 -4.16 9.45
CA CYS A 270 -14.30 -5.42 8.82
C CYS A 270 -14.23 -6.53 9.89
N THR A 271 -15.38 -6.95 10.40
CA THR A 271 -15.46 -8.14 11.26
C THR A 271 -15.79 -9.34 10.38
N ASP A 272 -14.81 -10.22 10.19
CA ASP A 272 -15.07 -11.53 9.60
C ASP A 272 -15.61 -12.46 10.70
N PHE A 273 -16.87 -12.87 10.55
CA PHE A 273 -17.57 -13.64 11.55
C PHE A 273 -17.43 -15.13 11.24
N ASP A 274 -16.45 -15.78 11.86
CA ASP A 274 -16.27 -17.23 11.71
C ASP A 274 -17.32 -17.99 12.56
N TRP A 275 -18.39 -18.44 11.91
CA TRP A 275 -19.52 -19.13 12.54
C TRP A 275 -19.14 -20.42 13.26
N ARG A 276 -17.96 -21.00 12.96
CA ARG A 276 -17.45 -22.22 13.60
C ARG A 276 -17.29 -22.06 15.11
N TRP A 277 -17.07 -20.84 15.59
CA TRP A 277 -16.93 -20.56 17.02
C TRP A 277 -18.26 -20.56 17.80
N ILE A 278 -19.42 -20.42 17.12
CA ILE A 278 -20.75 -20.49 17.73
C ILE A 278 -21.22 -21.94 17.92
N LEU A 279 -20.69 -22.90 17.16
CA LEU A 279 -21.14 -24.29 17.22
C LEU A 279 -21.02 -24.88 18.63
N LEU A 280 -19.92 -24.65 19.31
CA LEU A 280 -19.68 -25.18 20.66
C LEU A 280 -20.71 -24.67 21.69
N PRO A 281 -20.89 -23.36 21.91
CA PRO A 281 -21.89 -22.87 22.85
C PRO A 281 -23.33 -23.25 22.45
N ALA A 282 -23.65 -23.31 21.15
CA ALA A 282 -24.97 -23.74 20.68
C ALA A 282 -25.25 -25.22 21.03
N ILE A 283 -24.28 -26.11 20.82
CA ILE A 283 -24.39 -27.52 21.19
C ILE A 283 -24.51 -27.68 22.71
N LEU A 284 -23.72 -26.95 23.49
CA LEU A 284 -23.80 -26.99 24.95
C LEU A 284 -25.19 -26.56 25.45
N MET A 285 -25.76 -25.49 24.90
CA MET A 285 -27.11 -25.04 25.24
C MET A 285 -28.19 -26.07 24.88
N LEU A 286 -28.05 -26.77 23.76
CA LEU A 286 -28.97 -27.85 23.38
C LEU A 286 -28.86 -29.05 24.34
N ILE A 287 -27.64 -29.44 24.73
CA ILE A 287 -27.41 -30.56 25.66
C ILE A 287 -27.95 -30.21 27.05
N THR A 288 -27.72 -29.00 27.55
CA THR A 288 -28.22 -28.59 28.87
C THR A 288 -29.75 -28.50 28.89
N LEU A 289 -30.37 -27.98 27.83
CA LEU A 289 -31.82 -27.98 27.66
C LEU A 289 -32.37 -29.41 27.66
N ALA A 290 -31.74 -30.32 26.92
CA ALA A 290 -32.15 -31.73 26.87
C ALA A 290 -32.02 -32.41 28.24
N MET A 291 -30.92 -32.18 28.96
CA MET A 291 -30.72 -32.69 30.32
C MET A 291 -31.76 -32.15 31.31
N LEU A 292 -32.11 -30.86 31.21
CA LEU A 292 -33.12 -30.25 32.05
C LEU A 292 -34.50 -30.88 31.79
N VAL A 293 -34.90 -31.00 30.53
CA VAL A 293 -36.16 -31.64 30.14
C VAL A 293 -36.20 -33.09 30.62
N PHE A 294 -35.09 -33.83 30.44
CA PHE A 294 -34.98 -35.19 30.93
C PHE A 294 -35.13 -35.28 32.46
N ALA A 295 -34.47 -34.41 33.21
CA ALA A 295 -34.57 -34.37 34.67
C ALA A 295 -35.99 -34.04 35.15
N VAL A 296 -36.69 -33.10 34.49
CA VAL A 296 -38.08 -32.77 34.80
C VAL A 296 -39.00 -33.96 34.52
N VAL A 297 -38.87 -34.59 33.34
CA VAL A 297 -39.67 -35.78 32.99
C VAL A 297 -39.41 -36.93 33.96
N GLN A 298 -38.14 -37.18 34.32
CA GLN A 298 -37.77 -38.25 35.24
C GLN A 298 -38.31 -37.99 36.66
N SER A 299 -38.31 -36.74 37.10
CA SER A 299 -38.89 -36.31 38.39
C SER A 299 -40.41 -36.50 38.41
N TYR A 300 -41.10 -36.10 37.33
CA TYR A 300 -42.56 -36.28 37.22
C TYR A 300 -42.98 -37.75 37.07
N THR A 301 -42.18 -38.58 36.41
CA THR A 301 -42.51 -40.00 36.16
C THR A 301 -42.14 -40.91 37.33
N ASN A 302 -41.21 -40.50 38.21
CA ASN A 302 -40.80 -41.25 39.39
C ASN A 302 -41.04 -40.43 40.67
N PRO A 303 -42.30 -40.31 41.14
CA PRO A 303 -42.63 -39.61 42.40
C PRO A 303 -42.00 -40.25 43.65
N ALA A 304 -41.41 -41.45 43.52
CA ALA A 304 -40.73 -42.17 44.59
C ALA A 304 -39.30 -41.68 44.88
N MET A 305 -38.80 -40.60 44.24
CA MET A 305 -37.52 -39.98 44.61
C MET A 305 -37.78 -38.84 45.60
N PRO A 306 -37.53 -39.03 46.91
CA PRO A 306 -37.86 -38.01 47.89
C PRO A 306 -36.90 -36.82 47.75
N VAL A 307 -37.41 -35.60 47.94
CA VAL A 307 -36.69 -34.32 47.79
C VAL A 307 -35.79 -34.02 49.01
N TRP A 308 -35.31 -35.07 49.69
CA TRP A 308 -34.62 -35.00 50.99
C TRP A 308 -33.27 -34.27 50.96
N LYS A 309 -32.74 -33.89 49.79
CA LYS A 309 -31.38 -33.33 49.68
C LYS A 309 -31.20 -31.94 50.29
N THR A 310 -32.25 -31.24 50.72
CA THR A 310 -32.12 -29.91 51.36
C THR A 310 -32.62 -29.86 52.81
N SER A 311 -33.16 -30.95 53.36
CA SER A 311 -33.75 -30.93 54.70
C SER A 311 -33.24 -32.08 55.58
N ILE A 312 -32.62 -31.75 56.71
CA ILE A 312 -32.18 -32.69 57.75
C ILE A 312 -33.38 -33.23 58.57
N LEU A 313 -34.56 -32.63 58.40
CA LEU A 313 -35.76 -32.89 59.20
C LEU A 313 -36.21 -34.36 59.18
N PRO A 314 -36.24 -35.07 58.03
CA PRO A 314 -36.63 -36.48 58.01
C PRO A 314 -35.65 -37.36 58.81
N LEU A 315 -34.35 -37.05 58.76
CA LEU A 315 -33.33 -37.79 59.51
C LEU A 315 -33.54 -37.64 61.04
N LEU A 316 -34.02 -36.48 61.47
CA LEU A 316 -34.22 -36.14 62.88
C LEU A 316 -35.50 -36.80 63.45
N PHE A 317 -36.54 -36.96 62.63
CA PHE A 317 -37.79 -37.61 63.03
C PHE A 317 -37.72 -39.14 63.03
N TYR A 318 -37.04 -39.72 62.03
CA TYR A 318 -37.06 -41.17 61.84
C TYR A 318 -35.83 -41.86 62.46
N GLY A 319 -34.69 -41.18 62.61
CA GLY A 319 -33.47 -41.77 63.17
C GLY A 319 -32.83 -42.86 62.28
N PRO A 320 -31.63 -43.35 62.62
CA PRO A 320 -30.82 -44.17 61.71
C PRO A 320 -31.27 -45.65 61.58
N ASN A 321 -32.26 -46.13 62.33
CA ASN A 321 -32.73 -47.51 62.29
C ASN A 321 -34.25 -47.57 62.01
N VAL A 322 -34.63 -47.21 60.78
CA VAL A 322 -36.01 -47.34 60.32
C VAL A 322 -36.10 -48.49 59.32
N SER A 323 -36.93 -49.47 59.66
CA SER A 323 -37.34 -50.56 58.78
C SER A 323 -38.04 -49.98 57.55
N ASP A 324 -37.79 -50.55 56.36
CA ASP A 324 -38.27 -50.09 55.05
C ASP A 324 -39.77 -49.72 55.00
N ASP A 325 -40.59 -50.34 55.86
CA ASP A 325 -42.04 -50.10 55.91
C ASP A 325 -42.44 -48.75 56.53
N GLN A 326 -41.60 -48.12 57.37
CA GLN A 326 -41.89 -46.82 57.99
C GLN A 326 -41.29 -45.63 57.20
N ALA A 327 -40.24 -45.87 56.42
CA ALA A 327 -39.68 -44.86 55.51
C ALA A 327 -40.59 -44.57 54.30
N ARG A 328 -41.57 -45.44 54.04
CA ARG A 328 -42.62 -45.26 53.03
C ARG A 328 -43.81 -44.43 53.47
N SER A 329 -43.87 -44.00 54.73
CA SER A 329 -44.89 -43.05 55.18
C SER A 329 -44.61 -41.70 54.53
N GLU A 330 -45.23 -41.49 53.36
CA GLU A 330 -45.38 -40.23 52.63
C GLU A 330 -45.88 -39.13 53.55
N THR A 331 -44.95 -38.50 54.28
CA THR A 331 -45.27 -37.34 55.10
C THR A 331 -44.56 -36.18 54.43
N ASP A 332 -45.36 -35.28 53.84
CA ASP A 332 -44.89 -34.10 53.13
C ASP A 332 -43.96 -33.27 54.04
N LEU A 333 -42.93 -32.66 53.47
CA LEU A 333 -41.94 -31.88 54.24
C LEU A 333 -42.62 -30.76 55.03
N ASP A 334 -43.70 -30.18 54.47
CA ASP A 334 -44.51 -29.16 55.12
C ASP A 334 -45.24 -29.69 56.36
N GLU A 335 -45.66 -30.95 56.34
CA GLU A 335 -46.33 -31.59 57.46
C GLU A 335 -45.33 -31.94 58.58
N LEU A 336 -44.14 -32.43 58.21
CA LEU A 336 -43.04 -32.65 59.16
C LEU A 336 -42.57 -31.33 59.79
N GLN A 337 -42.50 -30.24 59.03
CA GLN A 337 -42.12 -28.93 59.56
C GLN A 337 -43.18 -28.35 60.50
N LYS A 338 -44.45 -28.56 60.19
CA LYS A 338 -45.58 -28.19 61.07
C LYS A 338 -45.57 -29.00 62.37
N GLN A 339 -45.19 -30.27 62.33
CA GLN A 339 -45.01 -31.08 63.55
C GLN A 339 -43.79 -30.63 64.36
N ALA A 340 -42.67 -30.33 63.70
CA ALA A 340 -41.46 -29.83 64.36
C ALA A 340 -41.72 -28.52 65.12
N GLY A 341 -42.50 -27.59 64.54
CA GLY A 341 -42.86 -26.33 65.19
C GLY A 341 -43.66 -26.47 66.49
N LYS A 342 -44.23 -27.65 66.77
CA LYS A 342 -44.97 -27.94 68.02
C LYS A 342 -44.12 -28.61 69.09
N MET A 343 -42.92 -29.09 68.75
CA MET A 343 -42.06 -29.79 69.70
C MET A 343 -41.16 -28.79 70.44
N ILE A 344 -41.44 -28.59 71.73
CA ILE A 344 -40.53 -27.87 72.64
C ILE A 344 -39.64 -28.91 73.31
N VAL A 345 -38.35 -28.89 72.98
CA VAL A 345 -37.35 -29.81 73.53
C VAL A 345 -36.47 -29.11 74.55
N LYS A 346 -36.31 -29.73 75.72
CA LYS A 346 -35.37 -29.30 76.76
C LYS A 346 -34.17 -30.23 76.81
N PHE A 347 -32.99 -29.66 76.97
CA PHE A 347 -31.77 -30.41 77.27
C PHE A 347 -31.77 -30.81 78.74
N GLN A 348 -31.63 -32.11 79.00
CA GLN A 348 -31.34 -32.63 80.34
C GLN A 348 -29.94 -33.21 80.30
N ASP A 349 -29.02 -32.53 80.97
CA ASP A 349 -27.61 -32.88 80.99
C ASP A 349 -27.31 -33.78 82.18
N GLU A 350 -27.52 -35.09 82.01
CA GLU A 350 -26.71 -36.14 82.67
C GLU A 350 -26.75 -37.40 81.79
N GLY A 351 -25.72 -37.59 80.96
CA GLY A 351 -25.38 -38.89 80.36
C GLY A 351 -25.85 -39.18 78.92
N GLY A 352 -26.52 -38.25 78.22
CA GLY A 352 -26.81 -38.39 76.79
C GLY A 352 -28.04 -37.62 76.32
N VAL A 353 -27.96 -37.01 75.14
CA VAL A 353 -29.02 -36.17 74.57
C VAL A 353 -30.23 -37.03 74.20
N ARG A 354 -31.35 -36.84 74.90
CA ARG A 354 -32.65 -37.42 74.52
C ARG A 354 -33.69 -36.33 74.44
N LEU A 355 -34.30 -36.21 73.26
CA LEU A 355 -35.42 -35.31 73.00
C LEU A 355 -36.69 -35.97 73.57
N ARG A 356 -37.42 -35.26 74.43
CA ARG A 356 -38.72 -35.72 74.95
C ARG A 356 -39.77 -34.67 74.74
N GLU A 357 -40.95 -35.10 74.29
CA GLU A 357 -42.14 -34.27 74.15
C GLU A 357 -42.70 -33.93 75.54
N VAL A 358 -43.06 -32.67 75.77
CA VAL A 358 -43.63 -32.20 77.04
C VAL A 358 -45.12 -31.95 76.84
N ASP A 359 -45.96 -32.76 77.47
CA ASP A 359 -47.41 -32.60 77.47
C ASP A 359 -47.80 -31.45 78.43
N THR A 360 -48.46 -30.41 77.91
CA THR A 360 -48.71 -29.13 78.62
C THR A 360 -50.12 -29.03 79.22
N THR A 361 -50.76 -30.16 79.53
CA THR A 361 -52.12 -30.18 80.11
C THR A 361 -52.18 -30.33 81.64
N ALA A 362 -51.10 -30.05 82.38
CA ALA A 362 -51.13 -30.05 83.84
C ALA A 362 -50.34 -28.87 84.44
N THR A 363 -50.90 -27.65 84.39
CA THR A 363 -50.65 -26.57 85.37
C THR A 363 -51.58 -25.38 85.10
N HIS A 364 -52.85 -25.54 85.43
CA HIS A 364 -53.71 -24.43 85.84
C HIS A 364 -54.57 -24.94 87.01
N GLY A 365 -54.19 -24.52 88.21
CA GLY A 365 -54.82 -24.85 89.49
C GLY A 365 -54.08 -24.14 90.60
#